data_AF-A6EEF4-F1
#
_entry.id   AF-A6EEF4-F1
#
_cell.length_a   1.000
_cell.length_b   1.000
_cell.length_c   1.000
_cell.angle_alpha   90.00
_cell.angle_beta   90.00
_cell.angle_gamma   90.00
#
_symmetry.space_group_name_H-M   'P 1'
#
loop_
_entity.id
_entity.type
_entity.pdbx_description
1 polymer ?
#
loop_
_entity_poly.entity_id
_entity_poly.type
_entity_poly.pdbx_seq_one_letter_code
_entity_poly.pdbx_strand_id
1 'polypeptide(L)'
;MAIHKKTGYGSEASTGRIGNVVFYILNGKLVSRTIGKTNSVSDKQRTVRQKMSTVIKVLSSVYPYINIGFEVTAKKQKKNPHNIAVSLNFDAASGTYPNVQFDYTKMILSKGTLQAPAEPRVELQGNELQFTWDDPAGPGASYASDQVMLLAYYPEIHHAVFVIAGGKRSSLRAVLALPKLKGVTIVETYMSFRSGNQKMISNSVYTGQIIISKSLNT
;
A
#
# COMPACT_ATOMS: atom_id res chain seq x y z
N MET A 1 -36.29 -9.24 -8.84
CA MET A 1 -37.19 -8.10 -9.12
C MET A 1 -36.32 -6.99 -9.70
N ALA A 2 -36.63 -6.52 -10.90
CA ALA A 2 -36.02 -5.33 -11.46
C ALA A 2 -36.83 -4.11 -10.98
N ILE A 3 -36.13 -3.06 -10.57
CA ILE A 3 -36.70 -1.82 -10.08
C ILE A 3 -36.31 -0.74 -11.09
N HIS A 4 -37.32 -0.09 -11.65
CA HIS A 4 -37.15 1.09 -12.47
C HIS A 4 -36.90 2.29 -11.57
N LYS A 5 -35.79 2.99 -11.78
CA LYS A 5 -35.48 4.21 -11.05
C LYS A 5 -35.24 5.33 -12.06
N LYS A 6 -36.02 6.41 -11.99
CA LYS A 6 -35.74 7.63 -12.75
C LYS A 6 -34.38 8.17 -12.31
N THR A 7 -33.43 8.25 -13.24
CA THR A 7 -32.15 8.94 -13.00
C THR A 7 -32.25 10.34 -13.58
N GLY A 8 -31.52 11.31 -12.98
CA GLY A 8 -31.60 12.75 -13.32
C GLY A 8 -31.15 13.14 -14.75
N TYR A 9 -30.87 12.16 -15.61
CA TYR A 9 -30.42 12.34 -17.00
C TYR A 9 -31.42 11.83 -18.04
N GLY A 10 -32.70 11.68 -17.69
CA GLY A 10 -33.77 11.41 -18.66
C GLY A 10 -33.78 10.01 -19.29
N SER A 11 -32.90 9.09 -18.87
CA SER A 11 -32.97 7.67 -19.25
C SER A 11 -33.41 6.81 -18.07
N GLU A 12 -34.44 5.98 -18.30
CA GLU A 12 -34.92 4.99 -17.35
C GLU A 12 -33.96 3.81 -17.31
N ALA A 13 -33.02 3.82 -16.36
CA ALA A 13 -32.11 2.71 -16.15
C ALA A 13 -32.78 1.66 -15.26
N SER A 14 -33.20 0.55 -15.85
CA SER A 14 -33.70 -0.62 -15.12
C SER A 14 -32.54 -1.25 -14.33
N THR A 15 -32.67 -1.31 -13.00
CA THR A 15 -31.68 -1.96 -12.13
C THR A 15 -32.29 -3.21 -11.50
N GLY A 16 -31.50 -4.25 -11.25
CA GLY A 16 -31.97 -5.48 -10.61
C GLY A 16 -31.94 -6.70 -11.53
N ARG A 17 -32.59 -7.78 -11.09
CA ARG A 17 -32.47 -9.11 -11.69
C ARG A 17 -33.69 -9.46 -12.53
N ILE A 18 -33.44 -9.87 -13.78
CA ILE A 18 -34.41 -10.45 -14.72
C ILE A 18 -33.87 -11.80 -15.19
N GLY A 19 -34.52 -12.89 -14.76
CA GLY A 19 -34.06 -14.25 -15.05
C GLY A 19 -32.62 -14.51 -14.59
N ASN A 20 -31.76 -14.82 -15.56
CA ASN A 20 -30.34 -15.09 -15.36
C ASN A 20 -29.44 -13.85 -15.55
N VAL A 21 -30.02 -12.67 -15.79
CA VAL A 21 -29.28 -11.43 -16.04
C VAL A 21 -29.52 -10.43 -14.90
N VAL A 22 -28.46 -9.74 -14.48
CA VAL A 22 -28.48 -8.69 -13.47
C VAL A 22 -28.02 -7.38 -14.10
N PHE A 23 -28.85 -6.34 -14.00
CA PHE A 23 -28.57 -4.98 -14.45
C PHE A 23 -28.20 -4.09 -13.25
N TYR A 24 -27.15 -3.30 -13.38
CA TYR A 24 -26.74 -2.34 -12.35
C TYR A 24 -25.95 -1.18 -12.97
N ILE A 25 -25.89 -0.07 -12.26
CA ILE A 25 -25.10 1.10 -12.68
C ILE A 25 -23.68 0.95 -12.12
N LEU A 26 -22.69 0.98 -13.00
CA LEU A 26 -21.26 1.00 -12.64
C LEU A 26 -20.64 2.28 -13.20
N ASN A 27 -20.15 3.16 -12.32
CA ASN A 27 -19.55 4.45 -12.70
C ASN A 27 -20.45 5.28 -13.64
N GLY A 28 -21.76 5.32 -13.37
CA GLY A 28 -22.74 6.05 -14.18
C GLY A 28 -23.17 5.36 -15.48
N LYS A 29 -22.62 4.18 -15.81
CA LYS A 29 -23.00 3.40 -17.00
C LYS A 29 -23.85 2.19 -16.62
N LEU A 30 -24.91 1.92 -17.38
CA LEU A 30 -25.69 0.69 -17.23
C LEU A 30 -24.84 -0.50 -17.69
N VAL A 31 -24.69 -1.49 -16.82
CA VAL A 31 -23.97 -2.75 -17.08
C VAL A 31 -24.92 -3.90 -16.81
N SER A 32 -24.90 -4.90 -17.69
CA SER A 32 -25.59 -6.18 -17.48
C SER A 32 -24.58 -7.31 -17.35
N ARG A 33 -24.91 -8.33 -16.54
CA ARG A 33 -24.12 -9.56 -16.44
C ARG A 33 -25.00 -10.77 -16.20
N THR A 34 -24.55 -11.93 -16.67
CA THR A 34 -25.18 -13.22 -16.35
C THR A 34 -24.79 -13.69 -14.95
N ILE A 35 -25.67 -14.40 -14.25
CA ILE A 35 -25.34 -15.04 -12.98
C ILE A 35 -24.38 -16.20 -13.26
N GLY A 36 -23.24 -16.20 -12.56
CA GLY A 36 -22.23 -17.24 -12.69
C GLY A 36 -22.69 -18.55 -12.04
N LYS A 37 -22.22 -19.68 -12.59
CA LYS A 37 -22.36 -21.00 -11.96
C LYS A 37 -21.31 -21.14 -10.85
N THR A 38 -21.73 -21.58 -9.66
CA THR A 38 -20.83 -21.86 -8.53
C THR A 38 -20.45 -23.33 -8.54
N ASN A 39 -19.17 -23.64 -8.77
CA ASN A 39 -18.62 -24.99 -8.64
C ASN A 39 -17.88 -25.15 -7.30
N SER A 40 -17.54 -26.40 -6.94
CA SER A 40 -16.62 -26.69 -5.84
C SER A 40 -15.28 -25.97 -6.06
N VAL A 41 -14.75 -25.34 -5.02
CA VAL A 41 -13.53 -24.52 -5.11
C VAL A 41 -12.30 -25.42 -4.96
N SER A 42 -11.46 -25.49 -5.99
CA SER A 42 -10.21 -26.26 -5.95
C SER A 42 -9.15 -25.63 -5.05
N ASP A 43 -8.16 -26.40 -4.60
CA ASP A 43 -7.09 -25.87 -3.74
C ASP A 43 -6.24 -24.80 -4.43
N LYS A 44 -6.08 -24.88 -5.76
CA LYS A 44 -5.46 -23.81 -6.56
C LYS A 44 -6.26 -22.52 -6.46
N GLN A 45 -7.59 -22.60 -6.55
CA GLN A 45 -8.48 -21.43 -6.37
C GLN A 45 -8.46 -20.92 -4.93
N ARG A 46 -8.41 -21.81 -3.93
CA ARG A 46 -8.27 -21.43 -2.50
C ARG A 46 -6.96 -20.69 -2.25
N THR A 47 -5.86 -21.16 -2.86
CA THR A 47 -4.54 -20.52 -2.77
C THR A 47 -4.58 -19.09 -3.30
N VAL A 48 -5.14 -18.87 -4.50
CA VAL A 48 -5.29 -17.52 -5.08
C VAL A 48 -6.15 -16.62 -4.20
N ARG A 49 -7.25 -17.13 -3.65
CA ARG A 49 -8.12 -16.38 -2.72
C ARG A 49 -7.39 -16.01 -1.44
N GLN A 50 -6.62 -16.94 -0.87
CA GLN A 50 -5.86 -16.68 0.34
C GLN A 50 -4.73 -15.67 0.08
N LYS A 51 -3.99 -15.78 -1.05
CA LYS A 51 -3.03 -14.74 -1.47
C LYS A 51 -3.68 -13.36 -1.51
N MET A 52 -4.82 -13.24 -2.18
CA MET A 52 -5.56 -11.97 -2.26
C MET A 52 -5.95 -11.46 -0.87
N SER A 53 -6.50 -12.32 -0.01
CA SER A 53 -6.88 -11.96 1.36
C SER A 53 -5.68 -11.49 2.19
N THR A 54 -4.53 -12.17 2.10
CA THR A 54 -3.31 -11.82 2.80
C THR A 54 -2.80 -10.45 2.36
N VAL A 55 -2.73 -10.21 1.04
CA VAL A 55 -2.29 -8.92 0.47
C VAL A 55 -3.21 -7.78 0.91
N ILE A 56 -4.54 -7.96 0.81
CA ILE A 56 -5.50 -6.94 1.23
C ILE A 56 -5.37 -6.65 2.72
N LYS A 57 -5.20 -7.69 3.56
CA LYS A 57 -5.03 -7.52 5.00
C LYS A 57 -3.83 -6.63 5.31
N VAL A 58 -2.66 -6.93 4.72
CA VAL A 58 -1.45 -6.12 4.88
C VAL A 58 -1.68 -4.69 4.40
N LEU A 59 -2.15 -4.51 3.16
CA LEU A 59 -2.27 -3.19 2.53
C LEU A 59 -3.35 -2.30 3.16
N SER A 60 -4.37 -2.89 3.79
CA SER A 60 -5.44 -2.12 4.45
C SER A 60 -4.91 -1.27 5.62
N SER A 61 -3.92 -1.76 6.36
CA SER A 61 -3.30 -1.04 7.48
C SER A 61 -2.45 0.16 7.04
N VAL A 62 -2.07 0.21 5.76
CA VAL A 62 -1.23 1.24 5.16
C VAL A 62 -1.97 2.03 4.08
N TYR A 63 -3.30 1.96 4.08
CA TYR A 63 -4.16 2.56 3.04
C TYR A 63 -3.86 4.05 2.76
N PRO A 64 -3.70 4.93 3.78
CA PRO A 64 -3.37 6.34 3.53
C PRO A 64 -1.99 6.51 2.86
N TYR A 65 -1.01 5.69 3.24
CA TYR A 65 0.33 5.71 2.66
C TYR A 65 0.28 5.32 1.17
N ILE A 66 -0.34 4.19 0.83
CA ILE A 66 -0.38 3.70 -0.56
C ILE A 66 -1.26 4.58 -1.45
N ASN A 67 -2.27 5.25 -0.90
CA ASN A 67 -3.07 6.21 -1.68
C ASN A 67 -2.20 7.33 -2.25
N ILE A 68 -1.25 7.83 -1.45
CA ILE A 68 -0.28 8.83 -1.90
C ILE A 68 0.84 8.16 -2.69
N GLY A 69 1.34 7.03 -2.20
CA GLY A 69 2.36 6.17 -2.81
C GLY A 69 2.12 5.83 -4.29
N PHE A 70 0.85 5.62 -4.66
CA PHE A 70 0.45 5.27 -6.02
C PHE A 70 -0.38 6.35 -6.71
N GLU A 71 -0.59 7.52 -6.11
CA GLU A 71 -1.47 8.58 -6.63
C GLU A 71 -1.10 8.96 -8.08
N VAL A 72 0.20 9.20 -8.32
CA VAL A 72 0.73 9.62 -9.63
C VAL A 72 0.50 8.53 -10.68
N THR A 73 0.81 7.28 -10.34
CA THR A 73 0.64 6.13 -11.23
C THR A 73 -0.85 5.83 -11.49
N ALA A 74 -1.68 5.99 -10.47
CA ALA A 74 -3.14 5.84 -10.52
C ALA A 74 -3.79 6.86 -11.47
N LYS A 75 -3.40 8.14 -11.36
CA LYS A 75 -3.84 9.20 -12.27
C LYS A 75 -3.46 8.89 -13.71
N LYS A 76 -2.22 8.48 -13.97
CA LYS A 76 -1.74 8.11 -15.32
C LYS A 76 -2.50 6.92 -15.91
N GLN A 77 -2.80 5.90 -15.11
CA GLN A 77 -3.50 4.69 -15.56
C GLN A 77 -5.03 4.78 -15.49
N LYS A 78 -5.60 5.89 -14.97
CA LYS A 78 -7.04 6.04 -14.68
C LYS A 78 -7.59 4.88 -13.83
N LYS A 79 -6.84 4.48 -12.80
CA LYS A 79 -7.18 3.38 -11.87
C LYS A 79 -7.19 3.87 -10.42
N ASN A 80 -7.76 3.06 -9.52
CA ASN A 80 -7.68 3.31 -8.09
C ASN A 80 -6.27 2.97 -7.55
N PRO A 81 -5.62 3.83 -6.74
CA PRO A 81 -4.31 3.57 -6.13
C PRO A 81 -4.22 2.23 -5.41
N HIS A 82 -5.23 1.88 -4.62
CA HIS A 82 -5.28 0.62 -3.87
C HIS A 82 -5.27 -0.60 -4.80
N ASN A 83 -5.99 -0.56 -5.93
CA ASN A 83 -6.01 -1.67 -6.87
C ASN A 83 -4.65 -1.85 -7.57
N ILE A 84 -3.92 -0.74 -7.80
CA ILE A 84 -2.54 -0.80 -8.29
C ILE A 84 -1.63 -1.43 -7.23
N ALA A 85 -1.75 -0.99 -5.98
CA ALA A 85 -0.98 -1.53 -4.86
C ALA A 85 -1.21 -3.05 -4.69
N VAL A 86 -2.47 -3.49 -4.66
CA VAL A 86 -2.84 -4.91 -4.56
C VAL A 86 -2.23 -5.71 -5.71
N SER A 87 -2.34 -5.21 -6.95
CA SER A 87 -1.78 -5.89 -8.12
C SER A 87 -0.26 -6.05 -8.04
N LEU A 88 0.45 -4.99 -7.65
CA LEU A 88 1.92 -5.01 -7.55
C LEU A 88 2.44 -5.86 -6.38
N ASN A 89 1.64 -6.05 -5.34
CA ASN A 89 2.01 -6.85 -4.17
C ASN A 89 1.45 -8.28 -4.21
N PHE A 90 0.72 -8.67 -5.26
CA PHE A 90 0.08 -9.98 -5.30
C PHE A 90 1.08 -11.14 -5.16
N ASP A 91 2.28 -10.98 -5.74
CA ASP A 91 3.33 -11.98 -5.70
C ASP A 91 4.27 -11.87 -4.50
N ALA A 92 4.10 -10.83 -3.67
CA ALA A 92 4.69 -10.83 -2.33
C ALA A 92 4.00 -11.87 -1.43
N ALA A 93 2.75 -12.26 -1.72
CA ALA A 93 2.14 -13.42 -1.08
C ALA A 93 2.52 -14.73 -1.81
N SER A 94 3.07 -15.69 -1.07
CA SER A 94 3.52 -16.98 -1.62
C SER A 94 3.12 -18.16 -0.72
N GLY A 95 3.29 -19.38 -1.23
CA GLY A 95 2.83 -20.62 -0.57
C GLY A 95 1.56 -21.19 -1.20
N THR A 96 1.08 -22.29 -0.62
CA THR A 96 -0.13 -23.02 -1.03
C THR A 96 -1.13 -23.04 0.11
N TYR A 97 -2.42 -23.06 -0.21
CA TYR A 97 -3.47 -23.13 0.81
C TYR A 97 -3.27 -24.33 1.75
N PRO A 98 -3.37 -24.17 3.08
CA PRO A 98 -3.72 -22.96 3.83
C PRO A 98 -2.50 -22.12 4.32
N ASN A 99 -1.30 -22.42 3.86
CA ASN A 99 -0.03 -21.86 4.35
C ASN A 99 0.50 -20.73 3.44
N VAL A 100 -0.34 -19.75 3.12
CA VAL A 100 0.09 -18.57 2.36
C VAL A 100 0.65 -17.51 3.31
N GLN A 101 1.86 -17.04 3.03
CA GLN A 101 2.58 -16.03 3.81
C GLN A 101 2.91 -14.81 2.94
N PHE A 102 3.13 -13.66 3.59
CA PHE A 102 3.49 -12.41 2.92
C PHE A 102 4.98 -12.13 3.13
N ASP A 103 5.70 -11.90 2.03
CA ASP A 103 7.11 -11.53 2.02
C ASP A 103 7.23 -9.99 2.08
N TYR A 104 7.52 -9.49 3.27
CA TYR A 104 7.67 -8.05 3.53
C TYR A 104 8.83 -7.42 2.76
N THR A 105 9.87 -8.18 2.43
CA THR A 105 11.02 -7.66 1.66
C THR A 105 10.63 -7.26 0.23
N LYS A 106 9.54 -7.83 -0.29
CA LYS A 106 8.99 -7.55 -1.63
C LYS A 106 7.83 -6.56 -1.63
N MET A 107 7.49 -5.99 -0.48
CA MET A 107 6.36 -5.08 -0.38
C MET A 107 6.63 -3.77 -1.12
N ILE A 108 5.75 -3.41 -2.04
CA ILE A 108 5.79 -2.17 -2.82
C ILE A 108 4.72 -1.23 -2.29
N LEU A 109 5.14 -0.11 -1.72
CA LEU A 109 4.27 0.90 -1.10
C LEU A 109 4.09 2.14 -1.97
N SER A 110 5.05 2.43 -2.85
CA SER A 110 4.96 3.52 -3.80
C SER A 110 5.65 3.18 -5.11
N LYS A 111 5.19 3.78 -6.20
CA LYS A 111 5.77 3.60 -7.53
C LYS A 111 5.67 4.87 -8.34
N GLY A 112 6.80 5.32 -8.88
CA GLY A 112 6.88 6.51 -9.72
C GLY A 112 8.24 6.69 -10.36
N THR A 113 8.54 7.92 -10.78
CA THR A 113 9.72 8.24 -11.60
C THR A 113 10.77 9.05 -10.85
N LEU A 114 10.50 9.47 -9.61
CA LEU A 114 11.48 10.15 -8.79
C LEU A 114 12.58 9.14 -8.39
N GLN A 115 13.83 9.62 -8.31
CA GLN A 115 14.94 8.76 -7.89
C GLN A 115 14.67 8.23 -6.48
N ALA A 116 14.76 6.91 -6.34
CA ALA A 116 14.60 6.23 -5.07
C ALA A 116 15.75 6.58 -4.09
N PRO A 117 15.52 6.41 -2.78
CA PRO A 117 16.58 6.48 -1.77
C PRO A 117 17.78 5.60 -2.13
N ALA A 118 18.98 6.19 -2.13
CA ALA A 118 20.23 5.48 -2.36
C ALA A 118 20.82 5.05 -1.02
N GLU A 119 21.28 3.80 -0.94
CA GLU A 119 21.89 3.20 0.26
C GLU A 119 21.17 3.55 1.58
N PRO A 120 19.83 3.35 1.65
CA PRO A 120 19.09 3.76 2.83
C PRO A 120 19.42 2.87 4.03
N ARG A 121 19.53 3.48 5.21
CA ARG A 121 19.84 2.83 6.47
C ARG A 121 18.82 3.23 7.51
N VAL A 122 18.60 2.35 8.49
CA VAL A 122 17.71 2.60 9.61
C VAL A 122 18.34 2.10 10.90
N GLU A 123 18.29 2.94 11.93
CA GLU A 123 18.78 2.62 13.26
C GLU A 123 17.69 2.92 14.30
N LEU A 124 17.56 2.04 15.30
CA LEU A 124 16.67 2.26 16.43
C LEU A 124 17.38 3.11 17.48
N GLN A 125 16.85 4.30 17.76
CA GLN A 125 17.35 5.18 18.82
C GLN A 125 16.24 5.45 19.84
N GLY A 126 16.33 4.80 21.00
CA GLY A 126 15.33 4.90 22.06
C GLY A 126 13.96 4.38 21.61
N ASN A 127 13.07 5.29 21.21
CA ASN A 127 11.72 4.97 20.74
C ASN A 127 11.44 5.49 19.33
N GLU A 128 12.49 5.77 18.58
CA GLU A 128 12.41 6.35 17.25
C GLU A 128 13.28 5.56 16.28
N LEU A 129 12.85 5.47 15.03
CA LEU A 129 13.67 4.97 13.94
C LEU A 129 14.30 6.16 13.25
N GLN A 130 15.63 6.22 13.28
CA GLN A 130 16.39 7.19 12.51
C GLN A 130 16.72 6.57 11.15
N PHE A 131 16.19 7.18 10.10
CA PHE A 131 16.50 6.84 8.72
C PHE A 131 17.57 7.78 8.19
N THR A 132 18.53 7.24 7.45
CA THR A 132 19.56 7.98 6.72
C THR A 132 19.68 7.42 5.30
N TRP A 133 20.18 8.23 4.38
CA TRP A 133 20.35 7.85 2.97
C TRP A 133 21.42 8.71 2.31
N ASP A 134 21.95 8.21 1.20
CA ASP A 134 22.87 8.97 0.37
C ASP A 134 22.10 9.80 -0.67
N ASP A 135 22.64 10.97 -1.02
CA ASP A 135 22.13 11.78 -2.13
C ASP A 135 23.23 12.02 -3.18
N PRO A 136 23.39 11.11 -4.15
CA PRO A 136 24.46 11.18 -5.14
C PRO A 136 24.34 12.39 -6.07
N ALA A 137 23.18 13.06 -6.09
CA ALA A 137 22.96 14.27 -6.88
C ALA A 137 23.66 15.52 -6.29
N GLY A 138 24.14 15.45 -5.03
CA GLY A 138 24.83 16.53 -4.35
C GLY A 138 23.93 17.70 -3.90
N PRO A 139 24.46 18.66 -3.12
CA PRO A 139 23.72 19.84 -2.70
C PRO A 139 23.38 20.72 -3.92
N GLY A 140 22.09 21.05 -4.10
CA GLY A 140 21.62 21.94 -5.18
C GLY A 140 20.84 21.25 -6.32
N ALA A 141 20.67 19.92 -6.26
CA ALA A 141 19.78 19.22 -7.18
C ALA A 141 18.32 19.67 -7.03
N SER A 142 17.55 19.65 -8.12
CA SER A 142 16.12 20.04 -8.18
C SER A 142 15.22 19.31 -7.16
N TYR A 143 15.71 18.20 -6.61
CA TYR A 143 15.07 17.33 -5.63
C TYR A 143 15.34 17.71 -4.16
N ALA A 144 16.11 18.78 -3.88
CA ALA A 144 16.46 19.16 -2.51
C ALA A 144 15.24 19.51 -1.63
N SER A 145 14.13 19.90 -2.26
CA SER A 145 12.85 20.21 -1.60
C SER A 145 11.92 19.00 -1.42
N ASP A 146 12.30 17.84 -1.96
CA ASP A 146 11.50 16.62 -1.85
C ASP A 146 11.38 16.21 -0.39
N GLN A 147 10.25 15.61 -0.05
CA GLN A 147 9.96 15.16 1.31
C GLN A 147 10.08 13.65 1.38
N VAL A 148 10.61 13.17 2.50
CA VAL A 148 10.66 11.73 2.78
C VAL A 148 9.31 11.22 3.26
N MET A 149 8.98 10.02 2.82
CA MET A 149 7.91 9.19 3.33
C MET A 149 8.54 7.99 4.04
N LEU A 150 8.16 7.74 5.29
CA LEU A 150 8.69 6.63 6.10
C LEU A 150 7.54 5.77 6.59
N LEU A 151 7.79 4.47 6.69
CA LEU A 151 6.81 3.51 7.21
C LEU A 151 7.49 2.42 8.02
N ALA A 152 6.89 2.12 9.17
CA ALA A 152 7.20 1.00 10.04
C ALA A 152 5.95 0.11 10.14
N TYR A 153 6.04 -1.10 9.62
CA TYR A 153 4.95 -2.09 9.63
C TYR A 153 5.22 -3.16 10.69
N TYR A 154 4.16 -3.57 11.40
CA TYR A 154 4.20 -4.55 12.47
C TYR A 154 3.51 -5.84 12.01
N PRO A 155 4.27 -6.88 11.61
CA PRO A 155 3.70 -8.13 11.10
C PRO A 155 2.72 -8.83 12.04
N GLU A 156 3.03 -8.85 13.34
CA GLU A 156 2.27 -9.61 14.33
C GLU A 156 0.87 -9.02 14.59
N ILE A 157 0.77 -7.69 14.64
CA ILE A 157 -0.47 -6.98 14.96
C ILE A 157 -1.16 -6.38 13.72
N HIS A 158 -0.59 -6.56 12.53
CA HIS A 158 -1.11 -6.02 11.26
C HIS A 158 -1.39 -4.51 11.31
N HIS A 159 -0.44 -3.76 11.85
CA HIS A 159 -0.53 -2.32 12.03
C HIS A 159 0.68 -1.63 11.39
N ALA A 160 0.57 -0.33 11.12
CA ALA A 160 1.68 0.47 10.64
C ALA A 160 1.69 1.86 11.26
N VAL A 161 2.89 2.41 11.41
CA VAL A 161 3.12 3.81 11.76
C VAL A 161 3.92 4.42 10.64
N PHE A 162 3.53 5.62 10.19
CA PHE A 162 4.15 6.21 9.01
C PHE A 162 4.05 7.74 9.03
N VAL A 163 4.93 8.36 8.25
CA VAL A 163 4.87 9.78 7.90
C VAL A 163 4.87 9.91 6.40
N ILE A 164 3.98 10.74 5.86
CA ILE A 164 3.81 10.95 4.41
C ILE A 164 4.47 12.27 3.96
N ALA A 165 4.64 13.21 4.89
CA ALA A 165 5.30 14.49 4.66
C ALA A 165 6.36 14.70 5.74
N GLY A 166 7.44 13.92 5.66
CA GLY A 166 8.56 14.00 6.60
C GLY A 166 9.52 15.14 6.29
N GLY A 167 10.74 15.02 6.82
CA GLY A 167 11.84 15.95 6.55
C GLY A 167 12.23 16.04 5.08
N LYS A 168 13.03 17.05 4.74
CA LYS A 168 13.53 17.23 3.37
C LYS A 168 14.54 16.14 3.02
N ARG A 169 14.54 15.70 1.76
CA ARG A 169 15.55 14.78 1.19
C ARG A 169 16.97 15.29 1.39
N SER A 170 17.18 16.60 1.24
CA SER A 170 18.46 17.27 1.47
C SER A 170 18.95 17.25 2.92
N SER A 171 18.10 16.87 3.89
CA SER A 171 18.54 16.70 5.28
C SER A 171 19.36 15.42 5.49
N LEU A 172 19.32 14.48 4.54
CA LEU A 172 20.00 13.16 4.60
C LEU A 172 19.65 12.30 5.81
N ARG A 173 18.65 12.73 6.57
CA ARG A 173 18.13 12.06 7.76
C ARG A 173 16.68 12.43 7.99
N ALA A 174 15.93 11.49 8.54
CA ALA A 174 14.61 11.73 9.09
C ALA A 174 14.28 10.72 10.18
N VAL A 175 13.30 11.06 11.01
CA VAL A 175 12.95 10.28 12.19
C VAL A 175 11.49 9.87 12.10
N LEU A 176 11.22 8.62 12.47
CA LEU A 176 9.87 8.10 12.66
C LEU A 176 9.70 7.68 14.12
N ALA A 177 8.91 8.45 14.87
CA ALA A 177 8.58 8.10 16.24
C ALA A 177 7.72 6.84 16.28
N LEU A 178 8.10 5.88 17.13
CA LEU A 178 7.34 4.66 17.35
C LEU A 178 6.45 4.80 18.60
N PRO A 179 5.31 4.11 18.67
CA PRO A 179 4.56 3.99 19.90
C PRO A 179 5.38 3.25 20.96
N LYS A 180 5.06 3.45 22.23
CA LYS A 180 5.64 2.65 23.31
C LYS A 180 5.14 1.21 23.18
N LEU A 181 5.99 0.34 22.65
CA LEU A 181 5.73 -1.10 22.54
C LEU A 181 6.22 -1.82 23.80
N LYS A 182 5.61 -2.99 24.07
CA LYS A 182 5.98 -3.88 25.16
C LYS A 182 6.52 -5.18 24.59
N GLY A 183 7.53 -5.76 25.24
CA GLY A 183 8.12 -7.03 24.84
C GLY A 183 9.03 -6.92 23.62
N VAL A 184 9.25 -8.06 22.98
CA VAL A 184 9.99 -8.16 21.72
C VAL A 184 9.02 -7.93 20.58
N THR A 185 9.31 -6.98 19.69
CA THR A 185 8.44 -6.66 18.54
C THR A 185 9.29 -6.53 17.29
N ILE A 186 8.86 -7.22 16.23
CA ILE A 186 9.47 -7.13 14.90
C ILE A 186 8.80 -6.00 14.10
N VAL A 187 9.63 -5.19 13.44
CA VAL A 187 9.19 -4.08 12.60
C VAL A 187 9.86 -4.14 11.24
N GLU A 188 9.06 -4.08 10.19
CA GLU A 188 9.52 -4.01 8.79
C GLU A 188 9.49 -2.56 8.33
N THR A 189 10.62 -2.07 7.81
CA THR A 189 10.80 -0.62 7.56
C THR A 189 10.94 -0.31 6.08
N TYR A 190 10.39 0.83 5.67
CA TYR A 190 10.39 1.29 4.29
C TYR A 190 10.54 2.80 4.20
N MET A 191 11.10 3.26 3.08
CA MET A 191 11.12 4.67 2.74
C MET A 191 10.90 4.95 1.26
N SER A 192 10.39 6.14 0.96
CA SER A 192 10.32 6.70 -0.38
C SER A 192 10.39 8.23 -0.33
N PHE A 193 10.48 8.86 -1.50
CA PHE A 193 10.43 10.32 -1.62
C PHE A 193 9.20 10.76 -2.39
N ARG A 194 8.68 11.93 -2.02
CA ARG A 194 7.66 12.66 -2.75
C ARG A 194 8.20 14.04 -3.09
N SER A 195 8.00 14.48 -4.32
CA SER A 195 8.55 15.77 -4.73
C SER A 195 7.96 16.93 -3.95
N GLY A 196 8.71 18.02 -3.76
CA GLY A 196 8.23 19.20 -3.01
C GLY A 196 6.94 19.81 -3.61
N ASN A 197 6.76 19.70 -4.92
CA ASN A 197 5.53 20.10 -5.62
C ASN A 197 4.41 19.03 -5.62
N GLN A 198 4.64 17.89 -4.96
CA GLN A 198 3.71 16.77 -4.78
C GLN A 198 3.26 16.07 -6.08
N LYS A 199 3.92 16.32 -7.21
CA LYS A 199 3.56 15.75 -8.53
C LYS A 199 4.32 14.47 -8.87
N MET A 200 5.40 14.17 -8.17
CA MET A 200 6.25 13.01 -8.42
C MET A 200 6.46 12.22 -7.14
N ILE A 201 6.70 10.92 -7.30
CA ILE A 201 6.96 10.00 -6.20
C ILE A 201 8.02 8.99 -6.63
N SER A 202 8.81 8.50 -5.69
CA SER A 202 9.81 7.46 -5.96
C SER A 202 9.21 6.07 -5.77
N ASN A 203 9.92 5.07 -6.25
CA ASN A 203 9.69 3.70 -5.79
C ASN A 203 10.01 3.60 -4.30
N SER A 204 9.25 2.79 -3.58
CA SER A 204 9.54 2.45 -2.18
C SER A 204 10.73 1.50 -2.09
N VAL A 205 11.55 1.68 -1.07
CA VAL A 205 12.69 0.82 -0.75
C VAL A 205 12.49 0.22 0.63
N TYR A 206 12.68 -1.09 0.73
CA TYR A 206 12.72 -1.81 2.00
C TYR A 206 14.06 -1.52 2.67
N THR A 207 14.05 -1.06 3.92
CA THR A 207 15.24 -0.65 4.67
C THR A 207 15.68 -1.67 5.71
N GLY A 208 15.00 -2.82 5.79
CA GLY A 208 15.34 -3.90 6.69
C GLY A 208 14.36 -4.08 7.84
N GLN A 209 14.61 -5.14 8.59
CA GLN A 209 13.87 -5.54 9.76
C GLN A 209 14.57 -5.00 11.02
N ILE A 210 13.81 -4.40 11.92
CA ILE A 210 14.27 -3.98 13.24
C ILE A 210 13.57 -4.81 14.31
N ILE A 211 14.36 -5.39 15.22
CA ILE A 211 13.86 -6.08 16.40
C ILE A 211 13.94 -5.11 17.57
N ILE A 212 12.78 -4.75 18.12
CA ILE A 212 12.68 -3.88 19.29
C ILE A 212 12.56 -4.77 20.51
N SER A 213 13.55 -4.73 21.41
CA SER A 213 13.48 -5.36 22.72
C SER A 213 13.43 -4.29 23.79
N LYS A 214 12.33 -4.24 24.55
CA LYS A 214 12.23 -3.38 25.74
C LYS A 214 12.03 -4.22 26.98
N SER A 215 12.83 -3.93 28.02
CA SER A 215 12.62 -4.50 29.34
C SER A 215 11.25 -4.09 29.87
N LEU A 216 10.55 -5.04 30.49
CA LEU A 216 9.40 -4.75 31.34
C LEU A 216 9.95 -4.03 32.57
N ASN A 217 10.07 -2.71 32.52
CA ASN A 217 10.30 -1.95 33.74
C ASN A 217 8.97 -1.94 34.51
N THR A 218 8.95 -2.74 35.58
CA THR A 218 7.96 -2.77 36.66
C THR A 218 7.73 -1.39 37.25
#